data_AF-A0A7J2ZHR3-F1
#
_entry.id   AF-A0A7J2ZHR3-F1
#
_cell.length_a   1.000
_cell.length_b   1.000
_cell.length_c   1.000
_cell.angle_alpha   90.00
_cell.angle_beta   90.00
_cell.angle_gamma   90.00
#
_symmetry.space_group_name_H-M   'P 1'
#
loop_
_entity.id
_entity.type
_entity.pdbx_description
1 polymer ?
#
loop_
_entity_poly.entity_id
_entity_poly.type
_entity_poly.pdbx_seq_one_letter_code
_entity_poly.pdbx_strand_id
1 'polypeptide(L)'
;MDGRADPQAIFLLTLYLAFLVAAYVKAAKTNFYASVTPVLLSALMEPPKKLPRYLRLPILSDALFSIRPGDRPSIMMFKLHLTRIVRDGSLWTAILILMIFTAANMALPRLLRIESFPEVAQLTLVALYTPLFPALLSINWCVSERQNLWIVDTTASGRKNYLSGLFYAYFMVTVVFSSCLYGFVSIGAREVPFLEIDIALLLAMSIFSVLFSIFTSFRLRRAPTPFSISSLLYVLIPMLGSILLSLPILVVRLFEPLASDPTPQLLANISIFIAIVSIVFYRILMRSLSRGLPDTMKV
;
A
#
# COMPACT_ATOMS: atom_id res chain seq x y z
N MET A 1 -34.37 11.28 -8.95
CA MET A 1 -33.07 11.36 -9.66
C MET A 1 -32.88 10.05 -10.42
N ASP A 2 -32.79 10.13 -11.74
CA ASP A 2 -32.63 8.96 -12.61
C ASP A 2 -31.31 8.26 -12.34
N GLY A 3 -31.34 6.96 -12.08
CA GLY A 3 -30.18 6.10 -11.83
C GLY A 3 -29.28 5.87 -13.05
N ARG A 4 -29.21 6.81 -14.00
CA ARG A 4 -28.26 6.78 -15.11
C ARG A 4 -26.90 7.21 -14.58
N ALA A 5 -25.93 6.31 -14.70
CA ALA A 5 -24.53 6.64 -14.43
C ALA A 5 -24.12 7.83 -15.32
N ASP A 6 -23.57 8.86 -14.69
CA ASP A 6 -23.18 10.11 -15.35
C ASP A 6 -22.16 9.81 -16.47
N PRO A 7 -22.44 10.17 -17.73
CA PRO A 7 -21.53 9.91 -18.84
C PRO A 7 -20.14 10.50 -18.62
N GLN A 8 -20.01 11.59 -17.85
CA GLN A 8 -18.71 12.17 -17.50
C GLN A 8 -17.96 11.29 -16.49
N ALA A 9 -18.64 10.72 -15.51
CA ALA A 9 -18.05 9.80 -14.55
C ALA A 9 -17.61 8.48 -15.22
N ILE A 10 -18.40 7.97 -16.17
CA ILE A 10 -18.03 6.79 -16.97
C ILE A 10 -16.81 7.10 -17.84
N PHE A 11 -16.76 8.27 -18.49
CA PHE A 11 -15.63 8.67 -19.32
C PHE A 11 -14.33 8.81 -18.51
N LEU A 12 -14.39 9.48 -17.35
CA LEU A 12 -13.25 9.60 -16.43
C LEU A 12 -12.80 8.25 -15.89
N LEU A 13 -13.74 7.37 -15.53
CA LEU A 13 -13.47 5.98 -15.13
C LEU A 13 -12.75 5.22 -16.24
N THR A 14 -13.21 5.36 -17.49
CA THR A 14 -12.63 4.67 -18.64
C THR A 14 -11.22 5.17 -18.95
N LEU A 15 -10.99 6.49 -18.89
CA LEU A 15 -9.66 7.10 -19.01
C LEU A 15 -8.72 6.65 -17.89
N TYR A 16 -9.22 6.58 -16.66
CA TYR A 16 -8.44 6.12 -15.51
C TYR A 16 -8.08 4.63 -15.62
N LEU A 17 -9.03 3.78 -15.99
CA LEU A 17 -8.79 2.36 -16.29
C LEU A 17 -7.80 2.18 -17.43
N ALA A 18 -7.96 2.95 -18.52
CA ALA A 18 -7.03 2.94 -19.64
C ALA A 18 -5.63 3.39 -19.21
N PHE A 19 -5.51 4.40 -18.34
CA PHE A 19 -4.24 4.85 -17.78
C PHE A 19 -3.60 3.78 -16.88
N LEU A 20 -4.36 3.13 -15.99
CA LEU A 20 -3.87 2.06 -15.14
C LEU A 20 -3.43 0.83 -15.95
N VAL A 21 -4.22 0.43 -16.95
CA VAL A 21 -3.88 -0.67 -17.87
C VAL A 21 -2.67 -0.29 -18.72
N ALA A 22 -2.58 0.95 -19.21
CA ALA A 22 -1.42 1.42 -19.95
C ALA A 22 -0.17 1.49 -19.05
N ALA A 23 -0.30 1.94 -17.81
CA ALA A 23 0.77 1.94 -16.81
C ALA A 23 1.20 0.50 -16.46
N TYR A 24 0.25 -0.44 -16.36
CA TYR A 24 0.50 -1.87 -16.18
C TYR A 24 1.28 -2.46 -17.35
N VAL A 25 0.74 -2.33 -18.56
CA VAL A 25 1.36 -2.85 -19.78
C VAL A 25 2.74 -2.23 -19.96
N LYS A 26 2.91 -0.95 -19.62
CA LYS A 26 4.20 -0.26 -19.66
C LYS A 26 5.18 -0.77 -18.61
N ALA A 27 4.76 -0.91 -17.36
CA ALA A 27 5.60 -1.42 -16.27
C ALA A 27 5.98 -2.90 -16.47
N ALA A 28 5.03 -3.73 -16.91
CA ALA A 28 5.25 -5.14 -17.22
C ALA A 28 6.21 -5.35 -18.40
N LYS A 29 6.29 -4.38 -19.32
CA LYS A 29 7.23 -4.38 -20.47
C LYS A 29 8.61 -3.83 -20.11
N THR A 30 8.84 -3.36 -18.87
CA THR A 30 10.11 -2.75 -18.46
C THR A 30 10.94 -3.72 -17.62
N ASN A 31 12.12 -4.07 -18.11
CA ASN A 31 13.03 -5.02 -17.50
C ASN A 31 14.16 -4.30 -16.75
N PHE A 32 14.38 -4.68 -15.49
CA PHE A 32 15.71 -4.68 -14.87
C PHE A 32 15.81 -5.90 -13.93
N TYR A 33 16.73 -6.83 -14.26
CA TYR A 33 17.10 -8.10 -13.60
C TYR A 33 16.25 -9.35 -13.88
N ALA A 34 16.93 -10.44 -14.23
CA ALA A 34 16.39 -11.68 -14.82
C ALA A 34 15.83 -12.70 -13.81
N SER A 35 15.76 -12.37 -12.52
CA SER A 35 15.62 -13.37 -11.45
C SER A 35 14.35 -13.29 -10.60
N VAL A 36 13.38 -12.44 -10.92
CA VAL A 36 12.16 -12.30 -10.11
C VAL A 36 10.92 -12.54 -10.95
N THR A 37 10.34 -13.73 -10.78
CA THR A 37 9.09 -14.16 -11.43
C THR A 37 7.87 -13.60 -10.69
N PRO A 38 6.82 -13.14 -11.39
CA PRO A 38 5.58 -12.72 -10.75
C PRO A 38 4.94 -13.89 -9.98
N VAL A 39 4.66 -13.72 -8.69
CA VAL A 39 4.22 -14.81 -7.80
C VAL A 39 2.81 -15.30 -8.15
N LEU A 40 1.99 -14.47 -8.79
CA LEU A 40 0.68 -14.89 -9.28
C LEU A 40 0.74 -15.78 -10.52
N LEU A 41 1.86 -15.72 -11.26
CA LEU A 41 2.17 -16.77 -12.22
C LEU A 41 2.69 -18.01 -11.48
N SER A 42 3.51 -17.91 -10.42
CA SER A 42 4.10 -19.11 -9.80
C SER A 42 3.16 -19.96 -8.93
N ALA A 43 2.04 -19.43 -8.41
CA ALA A 43 1.09 -20.24 -7.64
C ALA A 43 0.15 -21.09 -8.51
N LEU A 44 -0.03 -20.76 -9.80
CA LEU A 44 -0.96 -21.44 -10.71
C LEU A 44 -0.40 -21.71 -12.13
N MET A 45 0.82 -21.27 -12.47
CA MET A 45 1.45 -21.43 -13.79
C MET A 45 2.98 -21.61 -13.68
N GLU A 46 3.59 -22.27 -14.67
CA GLU A 46 5.04 -22.34 -14.77
C GLU A 46 5.64 -20.97 -15.18
N PRO A 47 6.82 -20.60 -14.65
CA PRO A 47 7.51 -19.40 -15.09
C PRO A 47 7.84 -19.47 -16.59
N PRO A 48 7.70 -18.37 -17.35
CA PRO A 48 7.91 -18.39 -18.79
C PRO A 48 9.38 -18.72 -19.15
N LYS A 49 9.57 -19.69 -20.06
CA LYS A 49 10.88 -20.23 -20.47
C LYS A 49 11.76 -19.24 -21.26
N LYS A 50 11.20 -18.15 -21.81
CA LYS A 50 11.94 -17.10 -22.52
C LYS A 50 11.30 -15.73 -22.26
N LEU A 51 12.09 -14.80 -21.72
CA LEU A 51 11.68 -13.42 -21.46
C LEU A 51 11.82 -12.58 -22.75
N PRO A 52 10.76 -11.90 -23.21
CA PRO A 52 10.86 -10.99 -24.35
C PRO A 52 11.74 -9.78 -24.00
N ARG A 53 12.56 -9.38 -24.98
CA ARG A 53 13.52 -8.29 -24.91
C ARG A 53 12.82 -6.93 -25.17
N TYR A 54 13.02 -6.00 -24.22
CA TYR A 54 12.99 -4.52 -24.28
C TYR A 54 11.67 -3.71 -24.42
N LEU A 55 11.55 -2.69 -23.56
CA LEU A 55 11.15 -1.31 -23.90
C LEU A 55 11.86 -0.31 -22.96
N ARG A 56 12.36 0.83 -23.49
CA ARG A 56 12.96 1.92 -22.68
C ARG A 56 11.86 2.78 -22.04
N LEU A 57 12.05 3.11 -20.76
CA LEU A 57 11.16 3.97 -19.99
C LEU A 57 11.28 5.45 -20.42
N PRO A 58 10.25 6.28 -20.20
CA PRO A 58 10.42 7.74 -20.18
C PRO A 58 11.26 8.18 -18.98
N ILE A 59 11.94 9.32 -19.14
CA ILE A 59 13.02 9.84 -18.30
C ILE A 59 12.66 9.97 -16.80
N LEU A 60 11.39 10.24 -16.47
CA LEU A 60 10.89 10.37 -15.08
C LEU A 60 10.86 9.04 -14.31
N SER A 61 10.54 7.94 -14.99
CA SER A 61 10.53 6.60 -14.37
C SER A 61 11.94 6.04 -14.17
N ASP A 62 12.90 6.39 -15.04
CA ASP A 62 14.29 5.96 -14.85
C ASP A 62 14.88 6.50 -13.54
N ALA A 63 14.50 7.69 -13.07
CA ALA A 63 15.02 8.22 -11.81
C ALA A 63 14.57 7.42 -10.56
N LEU A 64 13.35 6.89 -10.57
CA LEU A 64 12.76 6.15 -9.44
C LEU A 64 13.17 4.67 -9.41
N PHE A 65 13.47 4.08 -10.57
CA PHE A 65 13.79 2.65 -10.68
C PHE A 65 15.27 2.37 -11.00
N SER A 66 16.02 3.34 -11.53
CA SER A 66 17.45 3.15 -11.83
C SER A 66 18.32 3.37 -10.59
N ILE A 67 19.16 2.38 -10.29
CA ILE A 67 20.23 2.47 -9.29
C ILE A 67 21.37 3.29 -9.90
N ARG A 68 21.74 4.38 -9.23
CA ARG A 68 22.80 5.28 -9.68
C ARG A 68 24.08 5.09 -8.86
N PRO A 69 25.27 5.24 -9.47
CA PRO A 69 26.51 5.34 -8.73
C PRO A 69 26.43 6.51 -7.73
N GLY A 70 26.57 6.23 -6.43
CA GLY A 70 26.45 7.24 -5.36
C GLY A 70 25.12 7.26 -4.60
N ASP A 71 24.15 6.41 -4.96
CA ASP A 71 22.93 6.24 -4.16
C ASP A 71 23.29 5.78 -2.74
N ARG A 72 22.73 6.45 -1.72
CA ARG A 72 22.86 6.00 -0.32
C ARG A 72 22.26 4.58 -0.19
N PRO A 73 22.79 3.71 0.67
CA PRO A 73 22.30 2.33 0.81
C PRO A 73 20.79 2.21 1.06
N SER A 74 20.19 3.12 1.84
CA SER A 74 18.74 3.15 2.09
C SER A 74 17.93 3.53 0.85
N ILE A 75 18.44 4.46 0.02
CA ILE A 75 17.82 4.88 -1.24
C ILE A 75 17.91 3.74 -2.26
N MET A 76 19.05 3.07 -2.34
CA MET A 76 19.22 1.90 -3.19
C MET A 76 18.21 0.80 -2.83
N MET A 77 18.06 0.50 -1.53
CA MET A 77 17.07 -0.47 -1.06
C MET A 77 15.63 -0.05 -1.34
N PHE A 78 15.31 1.23 -1.18
CA PHE A 78 14.00 1.77 -1.55
C PHE A 78 13.69 1.54 -3.04
N LYS A 79 14.63 1.86 -3.95
CA LYS A 79 14.47 1.66 -5.39
C LYS A 79 14.32 0.18 -5.76
N LEU A 80 15.11 -0.69 -5.13
CA LEU A 80 15.01 -2.14 -5.30
C LEU A 80 13.63 -2.67 -4.86
N HIS A 81 13.13 -2.22 -3.70
CA HIS A 81 11.80 -2.60 -3.23
C HIS A 81 10.68 -2.10 -4.13
N LEU A 82 10.77 -0.86 -4.61
CA LEU A 82 9.79 -0.30 -5.53
C LEU A 82 9.77 -1.09 -6.85
N THR A 83 10.94 -1.40 -7.39
CA THR A 83 11.10 -2.24 -8.59
C THR A 83 10.44 -3.60 -8.39
N ARG A 84 10.72 -4.26 -7.26
CA ARG A 84 10.15 -5.56 -6.91
C ARG A 84 8.61 -5.50 -6.81
N ILE A 85 8.05 -4.54 -6.07
CA ILE A 85 6.60 -4.40 -5.89
C ILE A 85 5.86 -4.29 -7.24
N VAL A 86 6.45 -3.55 -8.18
CA VAL A 86 5.90 -3.37 -9.52
C VAL A 86 6.03 -4.64 -10.38
N ARG A 87 7.12 -5.41 -10.23
CA ARG A 87 7.44 -6.58 -11.08
C ARG A 87 6.80 -7.87 -10.62
N ASP A 88 6.71 -8.10 -9.31
CA ASP A 88 6.25 -9.38 -8.74
C ASP A 88 4.75 -9.62 -8.95
N GLY A 89 4.03 -8.66 -9.52
CA GLY A 89 2.58 -8.71 -9.73
C GLY A 89 1.77 -8.24 -8.52
N SER A 90 2.35 -8.21 -7.30
CA SER A 90 1.61 -7.87 -6.07
C SER A 90 0.94 -6.51 -6.09
N LEU A 91 1.58 -5.53 -6.72
CA LEU A 91 0.98 -4.21 -6.88
C LEU A 91 -0.31 -4.30 -7.69
N TRP A 92 -0.26 -4.97 -8.83
CA TRP A 92 -1.36 -5.08 -9.78
C TRP A 92 -2.52 -5.89 -9.21
N THR A 93 -2.22 -6.93 -8.45
CA THR A 93 -3.22 -7.71 -7.72
C THR A 93 -3.91 -6.87 -6.67
N ALA A 94 -3.15 -6.13 -5.86
CA ALA A 94 -3.72 -5.25 -4.84
C ALA A 94 -4.61 -4.20 -5.49
N ILE A 95 -4.15 -3.55 -6.57
CA ILE A 95 -4.93 -2.58 -7.33
C ILE A 95 -6.21 -3.23 -7.87
N LEU A 96 -6.13 -4.39 -8.53
CA LEU A 96 -7.29 -5.04 -9.14
C LEU A 96 -8.34 -5.41 -8.08
N ILE A 97 -7.93 -6.06 -6.99
CA ILE A 97 -8.82 -6.45 -5.89
C ILE A 97 -9.49 -5.21 -5.28
N LEU A 98 -8.69 -4.20 -4.94
CA LEU A 98 -9.21 -2.98 -4.32
C LEU A 98 -10.07 -2.16 -5.26
N MET A 99 -9.80 -2.21 -6.57
CA MET A 99 -10.63 -1.55 -7.57
C MET A 99 -11.98 -2.26 -7.71
N ILE A 100 -12.02 -3.59 -7.69
CA ILE A 100 -13.28 -4.36 -7.67
C ILE A 100 -14.07 -4.02 -6.40
N PHE A 101 -13.43 -3.99 -5.24
CA PHE A 101 -14.08 -3.61 -3.99
C PHE A 101 -14.55 -2.16 -4.01
N THR A 102 -13.76 -1.24 -4.55
CA THR A 102 -14.16 0.17 -4.70
C THR A 102 -15.35 0.32 -5.64
N ALA A 103 -15.35 -0.39 -6.78
CA ALA A 103 -16.47 -0.38 -7.71
C ALA A 103 -17.74 -0.98 -7.09
N ALA A 104 -17.61 -2.10 -6.36
CA ALA A 104 -18.71 -2.70 -5.63
C ALA A 104 -19.24 -1.77 -4.52
N ASN A 105 -18.35 -1.14 -3.77
CA ASN A 105 -18.67 -0.15 -2.74
C ASN A 105 -19.49 0.99 -3.35
N MET A 106 -19.11 1.48 -4.55
CA MET A 106 -19.83 2.54 -5.27
C MET A 106 -21.15 2.12 -5.91
N ALA A 107 -21.24 0.90 -6.44
CA ALA A 107 -22.39 0.44 -7.20
C ALA A 107 -23.52 -0.09 -6.30
N LEU A 108 -23.19 -0.88 -5.27
CA LEU A 108 -24.18 -1.61 -4.49
C LEU A 108 -25.18 -0.67 -3.78
N PRO A 109 -24.77 0.42 -3.12
CA PRO A 109 -25.72 1.26 -2.38
C PRO A 109 -26.59 2.14 -3.31
N ARG A 110 -26.12 2.42 -4.53
CA ARG A 110 -26.95 3.05 -5.58
C ARG A 110 -28.05 2.12 -6.06
N LEU A 111 -27.73 0.83 -6.24
CA LEU A 111 -28.73 -0.19 -6.55
C LEU A 111 -29.76 -0.32 -5.43
N LEU A 112 -29.34 -0.16 -4.18
CA LEU A 112 -30.18 -0.23 -2.99
C LEU A 112 -30.85 1.10 -2.58
N ARG A 113 -30.58 2.20 -3.30
CA ARG A 113 -31.12 3.56 -3.05
C ARG A 113 -30.85 4.10 -1.64
N ILE A 114 -29.64 3.92 -1.13
CA ILE A 114 -29.23 4.43 0.18
C ILE A 114 -28.69 5.86 0.04
N GLU A 115 -29.27 6.83 0.76
CA GLU A 115 -28.97 8.27 0.62
C GLU A 115 -27.71 8.73 1.36
N SER A 116 -27.37 8.17 2.54
CA SER A 116 -26.17 8.49 3.33
C SER A 116 -24.88 7.80 2.83
N PHE A 117 -24.89 7.34 1.59
CA PHE A 117 -23.86 6.47 1.03
C PHE A 117 -22.47 7.12 0.81
N PRO A 118 -22.37 8.35 0.29
CA PRO A 118 -21.08 8.96 -0.08
C PRO A 118 -20.01 8.98 1.03
N GLU A 119 -20.35 9.50 2.20
CA GLU A 119 -19.44 9.61 3.35
C GLU A 119 -18.99 8.22 3.86
N VAL A 120 -19.92 7.27 3.93
CA VAL A 120 -19.62 5.89 4.35
C VAL A 120 -18.69 5.21 3.34
N ALA A 121 -18.86 5.48 2.04
CA ALA A 121 -18.00 4.93 1.00
C ALA A 121 -16.56 5.44 1.12
N GLN A 122 -16.38 6.74 1.34
CA GLN A 122 -15.08 7.35 1.57
C GLN A 122 -14.41 6.80 2.83
N LEU A 123 -15.15 6.76 3.95
CA LEU A 123 -14.63 6.27 5.22
C LEU A 123 -14.24 4.78 5.13
N THR A 124 -15.03 3.96 4.45
CA THR A 124 -14.72 2.54 4.19
C THR A 124 -13.41 2.39 3.42
N LEU A 125 -13.19 3.22 2.41
CA LEU A 125 -11.95 3.20 1.62
C LEU A 125 -10.74 3.61 2.46
N VAL A 126 -10.85 4.68 3.23
CA VAL A 126 -9.75 5.16 4.07
C VAL A 126 -9.45 4.19 5.21
N ALA A 127 -10.48 3.67 5.90
CA ALA A 127 -10.30 2.86 7.10
C ALA A 127 -10.05 1.38 6.81
N LEU A 128 -10.58 0.82 5.72
CA LEU A 128 -10.44 -0.61 5.41
C LEU A 128 -9.53 -0.87 4.22
N TYR A 129 -9.67 -0.12 3.12
CA TYR A 129 -8.94 -0.45 1.87
C TYR A 129 -7.50 0.05 1.91
N THR A 130 -7.26 1.22 2.50
CA THR A 130 -5.90 1.76 2.63
C THR A 130 -4.99 0.85 3.44
N PRO A 131 -5.38 0.32 4.62
CA PRO A 131 -4.56 -0.62 5.37
C PRO A 131 -4.39 -1.99 4.70
N LEU A 132 -5.34 -2.39 3.84
CA LEU A 132 -5.28 -3.65 3.12
C LEU A 132 -4.15 -3.66 2.08
N PHE A 133 -3.82 -2.50 1.50
CA PHE A 133 -2.77 -2.36 0.49
C PHE A 133 -1.40 -2.86 0.99
N PRO A 134 -0.81 -2.32 2.07
CA PRO A 134 0.48 -2.80 2.56
C PRO A 134 0.37 -4.21 3.14
N ALA A 135 -0.78 -4.63 3.67
CA ALA A 135 -0.99 -6.01 4.13
C ALA A 135 -0.82 -7.02 2.98
N LEU A 136 -1.42 -6.76 1.81
CA LEU A 136 -1.27 -7.61 0.61
C LEU A 136 0.18 -7.62 0.10
N LEU A 137 0.85 -6.46 0.06
CA LEU A 137 2.27 -6.38 -0.29
C LEU A 137 3.13 -7.19 0.68
N SER A 138 2.80 -7.14 1.97
CA SER A 138 3.49 -7.87 3.04
C SER A 138 3.38 -9.38 2.87
N ILE A 139 2.18 -9.89 2.55
CA ILE A 139 1.95 -11.31 2.28
C ILE A 139 2.84 -11.78 1.12
N ASN A 140 2.86 -11.03 0.03
CA ASN A 140 3.71 -11.39 -1.12
C ASN A 140 5.20 -11.39 -0.74
N TRP A 141 5.67 -10.35 -0.05
CA TRP A 141 7.06 -10.28 0.43
C TRP A 141 7.42 -11.46 1.34
N CYS A 142 6.50 -11.92 2.19
CA CYS A 142 6.73 -13.07 3.06
C CYS A 142 6.95 -14.37 2.28
N VAL A 143 6.33 -14.50 1.10
CA VAL A 143 6.45 -15.66 0.23
C VAL A 143 7.67 -15.57 -0.66
N SER A 144 7.92 -14.42 -1.29
CA SER A 144 8.99 -14.29 -2.30
C SER A 144 10.36 -13.97 -1.73
N GLU A 145 10.44 -13.19 -0.65
CA GLU A 145 11.67 -12.46 -0.32
C GLU A 145 12.19 -12.75 1.09
N ARG A 146 11.31 -13.10 2.04
CA ARG A 146 11.71 -13.39 3.42
C ARG A 146 12.81 -14.43 3.53
N GLN A 147 12.78 -15.46 2.68
CA GLN A 147 13.78 -16.53 2.67
C GLN A 147 15.16 -16.05 2.22
N ASN A 148 15.25 -14.93 1.50
CA ASN A 148 16.49 -14.37 0.97
C ASN A 148 17.13 -13.32 1.90
N LEU A 149 16.55 -13.09 3.08
CA LEU A 149 17.05 -12.10 4.04
C LEU A 149 18.46 -12.39 4.55
N TRP A 150 18.93 -13.65 4.46
CA TRP A 150 20.30 -14.01 4.82
C TRP A 150 21.34 -13.18 4.04
N ILE A 151 21.05 -12.79 2.79
CA ILE A 151 21.93 -11.95 1.98
C ILE A 151 22.08 -10.56 2.61
N VAL A 152 20.97 -10.01 3.08
CA VAL A 152 20.91 -8.68 3.70
C VAL A 152 21.63 -8.67 5.06
N ASP A 153 21.60 -9.80 5.76
CA ASP A 153 22.18 -9.96 7.10
C ASP A 153 23.71 -10.08 7.10
N THR A 154 24.33 -10.30 5.94
CA THR A 154 25.78 -10.38 5.80
C THR A 154 26.51 -9.05 6.09
N THR A 155 25.79 -7.93 6.19
CA THR A 155 26.39 -6.61 6.41
C THR A 155 25.84 -5.93 7.67
N ALA A 156 26.72 -5.29 8.45
CA ALA A 156 26.39 -4.72 9.77
C ALA A 156 25.26 -3.68 9.76
N SER A 157 25.02 -3.00 8.63
CA SER A 157 23.92 -2.03 8.46
C SER A 157 22.88 -2.46 7.42
N GLY A 158 23.06 -3.62 6.78
CA GLY A 158 22.22 -4.10 5.67
C GLY A 158 20.76 -4.17 6.05
N ARG A 159 20.45 -4.84 7.17
CA ARG A 159 19.06 -5.03 7.63
C ARG A 159 18.35 -3.71 7.94
N LYS A 160 19.02 -2.74 8.56
CA LYS A 160 18.43 -1.43 8.85
C LYS A 160 18.12 -0.66 7.56
N ASN A 161 19.06 -0.65 6.61
CA ASN A 161 18.88 0.02 5.32
C ASN A 161 17.77 -0.65 4.49
N TYR A 162 17.70 -1.98 4.54
CA TYR A 162 16.67 -2.78 3.90
C TYR A 162 15.27 -2.47 4.45
N LEU A 163 15.11 -2.51 5.78
CA LEU A 163 13.84 -2.20 6.44
C LEU A 163 13.40 -0.76 6.20
N SER A 164 14.34 0.19 6.23
CA SER A 164 14.05 1.59 5.93
C SER A 164 13.58 1.75 4.48
N GLY A 165 14.27 1.13 3.53
CA GLY A 165 13.87 1.13 2.12
C GLY A 165 12.50 0.49 1.89
N LEU A 166 12.22 -0.63 2.58
CA LEU A 166 10.92 -1.33 2.51
C LEU A 166 9.80 -0.44 3.03
N PHE A 167 10.00 0.23 4.18
CA PHE A 167 9.06 1.20 4.74
C PHE A 167 8.71 2.30 3.75
N TYR A 168 9.73 2.96 3.17
CA TYR A 168 9.49 4.05 2.21
C TYR A 168 8.79 3.56 0.94
N ALA A 169 9.13 2.36 0.44
CA ALA A 169 8.51 1.80 -0.76
C ALA A 169 7.04 1.46 -0.51
N TYR A 170 6.72 0.79 0.60
CA TYR A 170 5.34 0.48 0.96
C TYR A 170 4.54 1.75 1.20
N PHE A 171 5.09 2.71 1.94
CA PHE A 171 4.41 3.98 2.21
C PHE A 171 4.11 4.76 0.93
N MET A 172 5.10 4.93 0.03
CA MET A 172 4.91 5.64 -1.24
C MET A 172 3.80 4.99 -2.08
N VAL A 173 3.85 3.67 -2.25
CA VAL A 173 2.87 2.93 -3.04
C VAL A 173 1.48 3.06 -2.42
N THR A 174 1.34 2.79 -1.11
CA THR A 174 0.06 2.89 -0.42
C THR A 174 -0.55 4.28 -0.55
N VAL A 175 0.20 5.35 -0.26
CA VAL A 175 -0.32 6.72 -0.34
C VAL A 175 -0.76 7.08 -1.76
N VAL A 176 0.06 6.76 -2.77
CA VAL A 176 -0.26 7.07 -4.17
C VAL A 176 -1.55 6.36 -4.58
N PHE A 177 -1.66 5.05 -4.37
CA PHE A 177 -2.82 4.30 -4.83
C PHE A 177 -4.08 4.56 -3.99
N SER A 178 -3.96 4.71 -2.67
CA SER A 178 -5.09 5.08 -1.83
C SER A 178 -5.63 6.46 -2.17
N SER A 179 -4.76 7.44 -2.47
CA SER A 179 -5.20 8.77 -2.90
C SER A 179 -5.95 8.71 -4.23
N CYS A 180 -5.47 7.89 -5.19
CA CYS A 180 -6.17 7.70 -6.45
C CYS A 180 -7.54 7.03 -6.28
N LEU A 181 -7.64 5.98 -5.45
CA LEU A 181 -8.92 5.32 -5.18
C LEU A 181 -9.89 6.25 -4.44
N TYR A 182 -9.38 7.02 -3.47
CA TYR A 182 -10.18 8.00 -2.74
C TYR A 182 -10.74 9.06 -3.70
N GLY A 183 -9.90 9.66 -4.54
CA GLY A 183 -10.34 10.63 -5.55
C GLY A 183 -11.37 10.04 -6.51
N PHE A 184 -11.22 8.77 -6.89
CA PHE A 184 -12.20 8.06 -7.71
C PHE A 184 -13.57 7.93 -7.02
N VAL A 185 -13.59 7.57 -5.73
CA VAL A 185 -14.82 7.50 -4.93
C VAL A 185 -15.47 8.86 -4.80
N SER A 186 -14.71 9.91 -4.45
CA SER A 186 -15.26 11.26 -4.27
C SER A 186 -15.83 11.84 -5.57
N ILE A 187 -15.15 11.67 -6.71
CA ILE A 187 -15.68 12.06 -8.03
C ILE A 187 -16.96 11.30 -8.34
N GLY A 188 -16.94 9.98 -8.13
CA GLY A 188 -18.12 9.15 -8.36
C GLY A 188 -19.29 9.60 -7.49
N ALA A 189 -19.04 9.93 -6.22
CA ALA A 189 -20.02 10.35 -5.23
C ALA A 189 -20.50 11.81 -5.38
N ARG A 190 -19.82 12.62 -6.23
CA ARG A 190 -20.05 14.07 -6.39
C ARG A 190 -19.83 14.86 -5.11
N GLU A 191 -18.89 14.41 -4.28
CA GLU A 191 -18.47 15.12 -3.08
C GLU A 191 -17.18 15.90 -3.32
N VAL A 192 -16.90 16.86 -2.44
CA VAL A 192 -15.61 17.55 -2.42
C VAL A 192 -14.53 16.52 -2.07
N PRO A 193 -13.60 16.23 -2.98
CA PRO A 193 -12.54 15.29 -2.69
C PRO A 193 -11.53 15.93 -1.73
N PHE A 194 -10.99 15.12 -0.83
CA PHE A 194 -9.83 15.41 0.02
C PHE A 194 -10.11 16.49 1.05
N LEU A 195 -11.11 16.27 1.90
CA LEU A 195 -11.23 17.02 3.16
C LEU A 195 -9.93 16.91 3.95
N GLU A 196 -9.56 17.97 4.67
CA GLU A 196 -8.28 18.05 5.38
C GLU A 196 -8.13 16.91 6.41
N ILE A 197 -9.21 16.58 7.11
CA ILE A 197 -9.25 15.43 8.03
C ILE A 197 -9.10 14.10 7.29
N ASP A 198 -9.68 13.95 6.10
CA ASP A 198 -9.55 12.73 5.29
C ASP A 198 -8.13 12.53 4.76
N ILE A 199 -7.44 13.62 4.40
CA ILE A 199 -6.01 13.57 4.04
C ILE A 199 -5.18 13.13 5.25
N ALA A 200 -5.42 13.73 6.41
CA ALA A 200 -4.71 13.37 7.65
C ALA A 200 -4.97 11.90 8.03
N LEU A 201 -6.21 11.44 7.91
CA LEU A 201 -6.61 10.06 8.18
C LEU A 201 -5.98 9.09 7.18
N LEU A 202 -5.98 9.41 5.87
CA LEU A 202 -5.36 8.60 4.83
C LEU A 202 -3.85 8.45 5.07
N LEU A 203 -3.17 9.53 5.44
CA LEU A 203 -1.75 9.50 5.79
C LEU A 203 -1.50 8.67 7.05
N ALA A 204 -2.29 8.86 8.11
CA ALA A 204 -2.19 8.08 9.34
C ALA A 204 -2.38 6.59 9.10
N MET A 205 -3.47 6.22 8.42
CA MET A 205 -3.78 4.83 8.03
C MET A 205 -2.66 4.23 7.20
N SER A 206 -2.12 4.98 6.23
CA SER A 206 -1.00 4.53 5.39
C SER A 206 0.26 4.28 6.20
N ILE A 207 0.68 5.21 7.07
CA ILE A 207 1.92 5.05 7.85
C ILE A 207 1.77 3.90 8.85
N PHE A 208 0.69 3.89 9.63
CA PHE A 208 0.49 2.90 10.69
C PHE A 208 0.33 1.48 10.11
N SER A 209 -0.45 1.32 9.04
CA SER A 209 -0.62 0.01 8.41
C SER A 209 0.68 -0.51 7.80
N VAL A 210 1.53 0.35 7.23
CA VAL A 210 2.87 -0.05 6.74
C VAL A 210 3.75 -0.52 7.89
N LEU A 211 3.78 0.22 9.01
CA LEU A 211 4.55 -0.16 10.19
C LEU A 211 4.10 -1.50 10.76
N PHE A 212 2.79 -1.72 10.90
CA PHE A 212 2.25 -3.00 11.34
C PHE A 212 2.47 -4.11 10.31
N SER A 213 2.39 -3.83 9.01
CA SER A 213 2.66 -4.82 7.95
C SER A 213 4.11 -5.30 7.97
N ILE A 214 5.06 -4.40 8.21
CA ILE A 214 6.47 -4.76 8.39
C ILE A 214 6.63 -5.51 9.73
N PHE A 215 6.00 -5.06 10.80
CA PHE A 215 6.04 -5.76 12.09
C PHE A 215 5.56 -7.21 11.97
N THR A 216 4.40 -7.44 11.38
CA THR A 216 3.83 -8.79 11.20
C THR A 216 4.70 -9.64 10.30
N SER A 217 5.21 -9.05 9.21
CA SER A 217 6.11 -9.71 8.26
C SER A 217 7.40 -10.21 8.87
N PHE A 218 7.88 -9.63 9.96
CA PHE A 218 9.12 -10.09 10.59
C PHE A 218 8.88 -10.84 11.91
N ARG A 219 7.70 -10.70 12.53
CA ARG A 219 7.37 -11.38 13.79
C ARG A 219 6.62 -12.71 13.60
N LEU A 220 5.81 -12.83 12.56
CA LEU A 220 5.11 -14.08 12.29
C LEU A 220 6.06 -15.09 11.64
N ARG A 221 6.38 -16.17 12.36
CA ARG A 221 7.37 -17.17 11.95
C ARG A 221 6.98 -17.92 10.69
N ARG A 222 5.69 -18.19 10.49
CA ARG A 222 5.19 -18.99 9.37
C ARG A 222 4.83 -18.10 8.19
N ALA A 223 5.27 -18.48 6.99
CA ALA A 223 4.81 -17.83 5.76
C ALA A 223 3.28 -17.99 5.63
N PRO A 224 2.58 -17.00 5.06
CA PRO A 224 1.15 -17.09 4.83
C PRO A 224 0.84 -18.21 3.84
N THR A 225 -0.11 -19.09 4.17
CA THR A 225 -0.66 -20.08 3.23
C THR A 225 -2.14 -19.75 2.95
N PRO A 226 -2.64 -19.93 1.72
CA PRO A 226 -3.95 -19.40 1.29
C PRO A 226 -5.14 -19.82 2.18
N PHE A 227 -5.07 -20.99 2.81
CA PHE A 227 -6.15 -21.57 3.62
C PHE A 227 -5.86 -21.61 5.12
N SER A 228 -4.81 -20.93 5.60
CA SER A 228 -4.51 -20.92 7.04
C SER A 228 -5.01 -19.67 7.76
N ILE A 229 -5.41 -19.82 9.02
CA ILE A 229 -5.67 -18.71 9.94
C ILE A 229 -4.44 -17.78 10.04
N SER A 230 -3.23 -18.31 9.83
CA SER A 230 -2.02 -17.51 9.84
C SER A 230 -1.98 -16.45 8.73
N SER A 231 -2.57 -16.69 7.54
CA SER A 231 -2.63 -15.68 6.47
C SER A 231 -3.56 -14.53 6.84
N LEU A 232 -4.63 -14.81 7.58
CA LEU A 232 -5.56 -13.80 8.09
C LEU A 232 -4.88 -12.83 9.06
N LEU A 233 -3.93 -13.29 9.87
CA LEU A 233 -3.17 -12.42 10.78
C LEU A 233 -2.33 -11.36 10.05
N TYR A 234 -1.85 -11.65 8.84
CA TYR A 234 -1.12 -10.67 8.01
C TYR A 234 -2.01 -9.55 7.50
N VAL A 235 -3.34 -9.74 7.52
CA VAL A 235 -4.32 -8.71 7.14
C VAL A 235 -4.92 -8.04 8.38
N LEU A 236 -5.35 -8.83 9.36
CA LEU A 236 -6.02 -8.32 10.55
C LEU A 236 -5.12 -7.43 11.40
N ILE A 237 -3.87 -7.82 11.62
CA ILE A 237 -2.99 -7.02 12.50
C ILE A 237 -2.69 -5.65 11.88
N PRO A 238 -2.30 -5.52 10.59
CA PRO A 238 -2.10 -4.20 10.00
C PRO A 238 -3.34 -3.36 9.93
N MET A 239 -4.48 -3.97 9.59
CA MET A 239 -5.76 -3.26 9.48
C MET A 239 -6.29 -2.80 10.84
N LEU A 240 -6.41 -3.70 11.81
CA LEU A 240 -6.90 -3.35 13.15
C LEU A 240 -5.90 -2.44 13.87
N GLY A 241 -4.60 -2.70 13.74
CA GLY A 241 -3.56 -1.85 14.33
C GLY A 241 -3.61 -0.42 13.81
N SER A 242 -3.78 -0.22 12.49
CA SER A 242 -3.90 1.13 11.92
C SER A 242 -5.19 1.82 12.32
N ILE A 243 -6.31 1.09 12.37
CA ILE A 243 -7.59 1.63 12.85
C ILE A 243 -7.46 2.08 14.31
N LEU A 244 -6.93 1.23 15.18
CA LEU A 244 -6.77 1.52 16.60
C LEU A 244 -5.89 2.76 16.84
N LEU A 245 -4.75 2.88 16.14
CA LEU A 245 -3.89 4.06 16.25
C LEU A 245 -4.51 5.32 15.61
N SER A 246 -5.40 5.16 14.64
CA SER A 246 -6.07 6.28 13.97
C SER A 246 -7.42 6.64 14.60
N LEU A 247 -7.85 5.95 15.67
CA LEU A 247 -9.14 6.18 16.34
C LEU A 247 -9.40 7.65 16.67
N PRO A 248 -8.44 8.44 17.20
CA PRO A 248 -8.70 9.85 17.49
C PRO A 248 -9.10 10.65 16.24
N ILE A 249 -8.50 10.33 15.09
CA ILE A 249 -8.77 11.01 13.82
C ILE A 249 -10.10 10.50 13.22
N LEU A 250 -10.39 9.20 13.34
CA LEU A 250 -11.68 8.63 12.95
C LEU A 250 -12.83 9.25 13.76
N VAL A 251 -12.65 9.44 15.06
CA VAL A 251 -13.64 10.11 15.91
C VAL A 251 -13.88 11.53 15.42
N VAL A 252 -12.83 12.33 15.19
CA VAL A 252 -12.96 13.68 14.63
C VAL A 252 -13.72 13.68 13.30
N ARG A 253 -13.46 12.72 12.42
CA ARG A 253 -14.12 12.59 11.12
C ARG A 253 -15.62 12.29 11.20
N LEU A 254 -16.09 11.72 12.30
CA LEU A 254 -17.51 11.35 12.51
C LEU A 254 -18.38 12.49 13.06
N PHE A 255 -17.79 13.62 13.46
CA PHE A 255 -18.53 14.73 14.08
C PHE A 255 -18.43 16.01 13.25
N GLU A 256 -19.59 16.55 12.86
CA GLU A 256 -19.72 17.89 12.30
C GLU A 256 -19.74 18.97 13.41
N PRO A 257 -19.16 20.17 13.20
CA PRO A 257 -18.48 20.64 11.99
C PRO A 257 -16.99 20.23 11.91
N LEU A 258 -16.47 19.48 12.88
CA LEU A 258 -15.02 19.18 12.98
C LEU A 258 -14.47 18.43 11.76
N ALA A 259 -15.31 17.66 11.07
CA ALA A 259 -14.95 16.92 9.86
C ALA A 259 -14.85 17.82 8.61
N SER A 260 -15.76 18.79 8.47
CA SER A 260 -15.87 19.64 7.28
C SER A 260 -15.10 20.96 7.38
N ASP A 261 -14.97 21.54 8.58
CA ASP A 261 -14.28 22.81 8.85
C ASP A 261 -13.41 22.70 10.12
N PRO A 262 -12.28 21.95 10.05
CA PRO A 262 -11.41 21.75 11.20
C PRO A 262 -10.63 23.03 11.54
N THR A 263 -10.55 23.36 12.83
CA THR A 263 -9.74 24.49 13.26
C THR A 263 -8.24 24.26 13.00
N PRO A 264 -7.43 25.30 12.71
CA PRO A 264 -5.99 25.14 12.48
C PRO A 264 -5.25 24.46 13.65
N GLN A 265 -5.71 24.71 14.89
CA GLN A 265 -5.17 24.08 16.08
C GLN A 265 -5.44 22.58 16.12
N LEU A 266 -6.63 22.14 15.69
CA LEU A 266 -6.98 20.72 15.60
C LEU A 266 -6.09 20.01 14.57
N LEU A 267 -5.91 20.58 13.38
CA LEU A 267 -5.04 20.02 12.34
C LEU A 267 -3.59 19.93 12.79
N ALA A 268 -3.09 20.95 13.49
CA ALA A 268 -1.75 20.95 14.05
C ALA A 268 -1.58 19.81 15.08
N ASN A 269 -2.55 19.65 15.98
CA ASN A 269 -2.54 18.57 16.98
C ASN A 269 -2.59 17.18 16.35
N ILE A 270 -3.43 16.98 15.32
CA ILE A 270 -3.51 15.72 14.57
C ILE A 270 -2.19 15.44 13.86
N SER A 271 -1.59 16.44 13.21
CA SER A 271 -0.31 16.29 12.51
C SER A 271 0.84 15.93 13.47
N ILE A 272 0.89 16.60 14.63
CA ILE A 272 1.85 16.30 15.70
C ILE A 272 1.64 14.89 16.23
N PHE A 273 0.39 14.49 16.47
CA PHE A 273 0.03 13.14 16.90
C PHE A 273 0.53 12.08 15.91
N ILE A 274 0.20 12.22 14.62
CA ILE A 274 0.64 11.31 13.56
C ILE A 274 2.16 11.23 13.55
N ALA A 275 2.86 12.37 13.58
CA ALA A 275 4.31 12.42 13.55
C ALA A 275 4.95 11.72 14.75
N ILE A 276 4.52 12.04 15.97
CA ILE A 276 5.08 11.46 17.20
C ILE A 276 4.86 9.95 17.23
N VAL A 277 3.62 9.49 17.02
CA VAL A 277 3.29 8.06 17.07
C VAL A 277 4.06 7.30 15.98
N SER A 278 4.11 7.85 14.77
CA SER A 278 4.85 7.24 13.66
C SER A 278 6.34 7.14 13.95
N ILE A 279 6.97 8.20 14.46
CA ILE A 279 8.40 8.22 14.78
C ILE A 279 8.72 7.23 15.91
N VAL A 280 7.92 7.22 16.97
CA VAL A 280 8.12 6.31 18.11
C VAL A 280 7.99 4.87 17.64
N PHE A 281 6.91 4.54 16.91
CA PHE A 281 6.68 3.18 16.45
C PHE A 281 7.75 2.74 15.42
N TYR A 282 8.10 3.59 14.45
CA TYR A 282 9.19 3.33 13.53
C TYR A 282 10.52 3.05 14.25
N ARG A 283 10.87 3.85 15.26
CA ARG A 283 12.11 3.65 16.05
C ARG A 283 12.10 2.33 16.81
N ILE A 284 10.99 1.98 17.45
CA ILE A 284 10.82 0.71 18.17
C ILE A 284 10.96 -0.45 17.19
N LEU A 285 10.27 -0.38 16.04
CA LEU A 285 10.29 -1.38 14.99
C LEU A 285 11.72 -1.59 14.46
N MET A 286 12.38 -0.50 14.06
CA MET A 286 13.73 -0.57 13.52
C MET A 286 14.73 -1.13 14.52
N ARG A 287 14.68 -0.69 15.79
CA ARG A 287 15.56 -1.23 16.86
C ARG A 287 15.30 -2.71 17.12
N SER A 288 14.03 -3.10 17.11
CA SER A 288 13.64 -4.48 17.39
C SER A 288 14.02 -5.44 16.27
N LEU A 289 13.89 -5.02 15.01
CA LEU A 289 14.08 -5.90 13.86
C LEU A 289 15.51 -5.86 13.32
N SER A 290 16.23 -4.75 13.51
CA SER A 290 17.63 -4.62 13.06
C SER A 290 18.62 -5.41 13.92
N ARG A 291 18.26 -5.73 15.17
CA ARG A 291 19.00 -6.70 15.99
C ARG A 291 18.68 -8.07 15.42
N GLY A 292 19.69 -8.81 14.95
CA GLY A 292 19.55 -10.12 14.32
C GLY A 292 18.62 -11.07 15.07
N LEU A 293 18.11 -12.10 14.38
CA LEU A 293 17.57 -13.27 15.08
C LEU A 293 18.70 -13.81 15.98
N PRO A 294 18.47 -14.08 17.28
CA PRO A 294 19.42 -14.85 18.06
C PRO A 294 19.58 -16.22 17.40
N ASP A 295 20.83 -16.67 17.28
CA ASP A 295 21.29 -17.92 16.69
C ASP A 295 20.25 -19.05 16.68
N THR A 296 19.58 -19.23 15.53
CA THR A 296 18.88 -20.48 15.21
C THR A 296 19.36 -21.00 13.86
N MET A 297 20.67 -21.08 13.69
CA MET A 297 21.29 -22.11 12.85
C MET A 297 21.86 -23.18 13.77
N LYS A 298 20.94 -23.93 14.40
CA LYS A 298 21.18 -25.29 14.88
C LYS A 298 20.02 -26.14 14.33
N VAL A 299 20.20 -26.61 13.11
CA VAL A 299 19.61 -27.87 12.64
C VAL A 299 20.80 -28.75 12.29
#